data_AF-A0A929E813-F1
#
_entry.id   AF-A0A929E813-F1
#
_cell.length_a   1.000
_cell.length_b   1.000
_cell.length_c   1.000
_cell.angle_alpha   90.00
_cell.angle_beta   90.00
_cell.angle_gamma   90.00
#
_symmetry.space_group_name_H-M   'P 1'
#
loop_
_entity.id
_entity.type
_entity.pdbx_description
1 polymer ?
#
loop_
_entity_poly.entity_id
_entity_poly.type
_entity_poly.pdbx_seq_one_letter_code
_entity_poly.pdbx_strand_id
1 'polypeptide(L)' 'SWLRVILKEGRNRQIREMGQLTGLPVHKIIRVRIGTLLLGNLKPRQWRYLTAKEIQDLKSSKAYKPRSHAKKRR' A
#
# COMPACT_ATOMS: atom_id res chain seq x y z
N SER A 1 -7.29 -9.09 13.89
CA SER A 1 -6.40 -7.90 13.87
C SER A 1 -5.95 -7.57 12.46
N TRP A 2 -5.52 -6.32 12.19
CA TRP A 2 -4.97 -5.90 10.89
C TRP A 2 -3.45 -5.75 10.95
N LEU A 3 -2.76 -6.18 9.90
CA LEU A 3 -1.30 -6.02 9.74
C LEU A 3 -0.98 -5.16 8.52
N ARG A 4 0.05 -4.33 8.62
CA ARG A 4 0.60 -3.57 7.49
C ARG A 4 1.88 -4.23 7.01
N VAL A 5 1.87 -4.72 5.79
CA VAL A 5 3.01 -5.39 5.15
C VAL A 5 3.45 -4.57 3.94
N ILE A 6 4.76 -4.41 3.76
CA ILE A 6 5.36 -3.75 2.60
C ILE A 6 6.23 -4.79 1.88
N LEU A 7 5.92 -5.05 0.62
CA LEU A 7 6.69 -5.93 -0.24
C LEU A 7 7.31 -5.13 -1.38
N LYS A 8 8.51 -5.54 -1.80
CA LYS A 8 9.19 -5.01 -3.00
C LYS A 8 9.00 -5.91 -4.23
N GLU A 9 8.61 -7.15 -4.01
CA GLU A 9 8.27 -8.13 -5.05
C GLU A 9 6.77 -8.47 -5.00
N GLY A 10 6.28 -9.16 -6.03
CA GLY A 10 4.88 -9.57 -6.16
C GLY A 10 4.74 -11.02 -6.58
N ARG A 11 5.24 -11.97 -5.78
CA ARG A 11 5.07 -13.41 -6.06
C ARG A 11 3.62 -13.84 -5.89
N ASN A 12 3.21 -14.87 -6.62
CA ASN A 12 1.84 -15.39 -6.56
C ASN A 12 1.49 -15.77 -5.11
N ARG A 13 0.37 -15.28 -4.60
CA ARG A 13 -0.20 -15.58 -3.26
C ARG A 13 0.75 -15.46 -2.05
N GLN A 14 1.93 -14.85 -2.19
CA GLN A 14 2.99 -14.78 -1.16
C GLN A 14 2.49 -14.42 0.25
N ILE A 15 1.67 -13.37 0.40
CA ILE A 15 1.15 -12.95 1.72
C ILE A 15 0.25 -14.03 2.34
N ARG A 16 -0.56 -14.71 1.53
CA ARG A 16 -1.46 -15.76 2.02
C ARG A 16 -0.67 -17.01 2.41
N GLU A 17 0.32 -17.40 1.60
CA GLU A 17 1.20 -18.53 1.90
C GLU A 17 2.01 -18.29 3.18
N MET A 18 2.64 -17.12 3.32
CA MET A 18 3.32 -16.72 4.55
C MET A 18 2.41 -16.77 5.78
N GLY A 19 1.16 -16.31 5.64
CA GLY A 19 0.17 -16.41 6.72
C GLY A 19 -0.16 -17.84 7.12
N GLN A 20 -0.34 -18.75 6.15
CA GLN A 20 -0.58 -20.17 6.45
C GLN A 20 0.61 -20.80 7.17
N LEU A 21 1.83 -20.58 6.67
CA LEU A 21 3.05 -21.16 7.25
C LEU A 21 3.32 -20.68 8.68
N THR A 22 2.87 -19.48 9.04
CA THR A 22 3.07 -18.88 10.37
C THR A 22 1.89 -19.11 11.32
N GLY A 23 0.88 -19.89 10.91
CA GLY A 23 -0.32 -20.13 11.72
C GLY A 23 -1.28 -18.93 11.81
N LEU A 24 -1.12 -17.94 10.90
CA LEU A 24 -1.93 -16.72 10.81
C LEU A 24 -2.66 -16.65 9.45
N PRO A 25 -3.71 -17.46 9.22
CA PRO A 25 -4.41 -17.51 7.95
C PRO A 25 -5.02 -16.15 7.58
N VAL A 26 -4.66 -15.65 6.39
CA VAL A 26 -5.09 -14.33 5.92
C VAL A 26 -6.47 -14.40 5.27
N HIS A 27 -7.45 -13.76 5.89
CA HIS A 27 -8.82 -13.70 5.39
C HIS A 27 -9.01 -12.58 4.37
N LYS A 28 -8.61 -11.35 4.73
CA LYS A 28 -8.79 -10.14 3.91
C LYS A 28 -7.45 -9.45 3.63
N ILE A 29 -7.22 -9.09 2.37
CA ILE A 29 -6.06 -8.33 1.93
C ILE A 29 -6.57 -7.12 1.15
N ILE A 30 -6.04 -5.94 1.49
CA ILE A 30 -6.32 -4.70 0.76
C ILE A 30 -4.98 -4.06 0.42
N ARG A 31 -4.76 -3.79 -0.87
CA ARG A 31 -3.59 -3.03 -1.31
C ARG A 31 -3.87 -1.54 -1.16
N VAL A 32 -3.29 -0.93 -0.14
CA VAL A 32 -3.51 0.49 0.18
C VAL A 32 -2.51 1.44 -0.49
N ARG A 33 -1.43 0.91 -1.07
CA ARG A 33 -0.34 1.70 -1.70
C ARG A 33 0.40 0.91 -2.78
N ILE A 34 0.83 1.59 -3.84
CA ILE A 34 1.77 1.09 -4.86
C ILE A 34 2.82 2.18 -5.09
N GLY A 35 4.08 1.92 -4.76
CA GLY A 35 5.12 2.95 -4.85
C GLY A 35 4.71 4.22 -4.09
N THR A 36 4.71 5.36 -4.77
CA THR A 36 4.28 6.66 -4.23
C THR A 36 2.76 6.85 -4.21
N LEU A 37 1.99 6.02 -4.93
CA LEU A 37 0.52 6.14 -5.02
C LEU A 37 -0.19 5.52 -3.83
N LEU A 38 -1.07 6.30 -3.20
CA LEU A 38 -1.95 5.87 -2.12
C LEU A 38 -3.37 5.64 -2.63
N LEU A 39 -4.06 4.63 -2.08
CA LEU A 39 -5.48 4.37 -2.37
C LEU A 39 -6.38 5.55 -1.96
N GLY A 40 -6.03 6.23 -0.87
CA GLY A 40 -6.78 7.39 -0.36
C GLY A 40 -8.22 7.02 -0.02
N ASN A 41 -9.16 7.83 -0.52
CA ASN A 41 -10.60 7.70 -0.24
C ASN A 41 -11.38 7.02 -1.38
N LEU A 42 -10.67 6.35 -2.30
CA LEU A 42 -11.29 5.69 -3.45
C LEU A 42 -12.13 4.50 -2.99
N LYS A 43 -13.42 4.46 -3.35
CA LYS A 43 -14.30 3.34 -3.00
C LYS A 43 -14.02 2.13 -3.91
N PRO A 44 -14.40 0.92 -3.49
CA PRO A 44 -14.33 -0.25 -4.36
C PRO A 44 -14.98 0.03 -5.72
N ARG A 45 -14.35 -0.46 -6.79
CA ARG A 45 -14.79 -0.31 -8.20
C ARG A 45 -14.69 1.11 -8.77
N GLN A 46 -14.25 2.11 -8.01
CA GLN A 46 -13.98 3.44 -8.54
C GLN A 46 -12.58 3.55 -9.11
N TRP A 47 -12.41 4.49 -10.03
CA TRP A 47 -11.13 4.91 -10.58
C TRP A 47 -11.11 6.43 -10.71
N ARG A 48 -9.90 6.99 -10.84
CA ARG A 48 -9.69 8.42 -11.14
C ARG A 48 -8.41 8.58 -11.95
N TYR A 49 -8.28 9.72 -12.62
CA TYR A 49 -7.00 10.11 -13.21
C TYR A 49 -5.96 10.44 -12.12
N LEU A 50 -4.70 10.17 -12.46
CA LEU A 50 -3.57 10.58 -11.65
C LEU A 50 -3.33 12.08 -11.81
N THR A 51 -2.94 12.75 -10.72
CA THR A 51 -2.51 14.14 -10.77
C THR A 51 -1.13 14.25 -11.44
N ALA A 52 -0.81 15.43 -11.99
CA ALA A 52 0.51 15.66 -12.60
C ALA A 52 1.68 15.36 -11.64
N LYS A 53 1.50 15.67 -10.35
CA LYS A 53 2.47 15.36 -9.29
C LYS A 53 2.65 13.86 -9.09
N GLU A 54 1.56 13.10 -9.01
CA GLU A 54 1.62 11.65 -8.87
C GLU A 54 2.33 10.99 -10.07
N ILE A 55 2.06 11.49 -11.28
CA ILE A 55 2.73 11.02 -12.50
C ILE A 55 4.24 11.30 -12.42
N GLN A 56 4.63 12.51 -12.02
CA GLN A 56 6.03 12.89 -11.88
C GLN A 56 6.75 12.05 -10.81
N ASP A 57 6.10 11.81 -9.67
CA ASP A 57 6.67 11.01 -8.59
C ASP A 57 6.86 9.54 -8.99
N LEU A 58 5.94 8.98 -9.80
CA LEU A 58 6.10 7.64 -10.39
C LEU A 58 7.26 7.56 -11.38
N LYS A 59 7.37 8.57 -12.27
CA LYS A 59 8.42 8.60 -13.30
C LYS A 59 9.82 8.82 -12.72
N SER A 60 9.92 9.56 -11.62
CA SER A 60 11.21 9.92 -11.02
C SER A 60 11.82 8.84 -10.12
N SER A 61 11.28 7.61 -10.15
CA SER A 61 11.71 6.47 -9.30
C SER A 61 11.84 6.83 -7.81
N LYS A 62 11.09 7.86 -7.37
CA LYS A 62 11.17 8.32 -5.99
C LYS A 62 10.58 7.25 -5.08
N ALA A 63 11.35 6.84 -4.09
CA ALA A 63 10.83 5.99 -3.04
C ALA A 63 9.75 6.76 -2.23
N TYR A 64 8.67 6.07 -1.90
CA TYR A 64 7.67 6.61 -0.98
C TYR A 64 8.33 6.91 0.37
N LYS A 65 8.33 8.19 0.75
CA LYS A 65 8.67 8.61 2.10
C LYS A 65 7.39 8.55 2.94
N PRO A 66 7.32 7.74 4.01
CA PRO A 66 6.20 7.81 4.92
C PRO A 66 6.09 9.25 5.40
N ARG A 67 4.89 9.84 5.34
CA ARG A 67 4.64 11.10 6.03
C ARG A 67 4.99 10.83 7.49
N SER A 68 6.04 11.48 7.99
CA SER A 68 6.33 11.49 9.41
C SER A 68 5.03 11.87 10.10
N HIS A 69 4.61 11.07 11.09
CA HIS A 69 3.49 11.47 11.93
C HIS A 69 3.86 12.83 12.51
N ALA A 70 3.31 13.89 11.93
CA ALA A 70 3.29 15.19 12.58
C ALA A 70 2.67 14.91 13.94
N LYS A 71 3.48 15.03 15.00
CA LYS A 71 3.01 14.99 16.38
C LYS A 71 1.76 15.86 16.41
N LYS A 72 0.60 15.22 16.62
CA LYS A 72 -0.64 15.92 16.95
C LYS A 72 -0.31 16.61 18.28
N ARG A 73 0.11 17.88 18.22
CA ARG A 73 0.22 18.72 19.41
C ARG A 73 -1.20 18.83 19.95
N ARG A 74 -1.31 18.52 21.25
CA ARG A 74 -2.44 18.62 22.18
C ARG A 74 -3.72 19.22 21.61
#